data_AF-A0A7C8M408-F1
#
_entry.id   AF-A0A7C8M408-F1
#
_cell.length_a   1.000
_cell.length_b   1.000
_cell.length_c   1.000
_cell.angle_alpha   90.00
_cell.angle_beta   90.00
_cell.angle_gamma   90.00
#
_symmetry.space_group_name_H-M   'P 1'
#
loop_
_entity.id
_entity.type
_entity.pdbx_description
1 polymer ?
#
loop_
_entity_poly.entity_id
_entity_poly.type
_entity_poly.pdbx_seq_one_letter_code
_entity_poly.pdbx_strand_id
1 'polypeptide(L)' 'RYLTPYEANAVVEFLLQQKAFGTPVRMKHIAAIAFSATRNRPLADRPLKPPGPN' A
#
# COMPACT_ATOMS: atom_id res chain seq x y z
N ARG A 1 -11.70 -4.30 6.53
CA ARG A 1 -10.23 -4.45 6.51
C ARG A 1 -9.79 -4.32 5.05
N TYR A 2 -9.06 -3.27 4.67
CA TYR A 2 -8.80 -2.92 3.25
C TYR A 2 -7.67 -3.76 2.62
N LEU A 3 -6.58 -3.93 3.37
CA LEU A 3 -5.44 -4.76 2.98
C LEU A 3 -5.56 -6.17 3.57
N THR A 4 -5.14 -7.15 2.80
CA THR A 4 -4.83 -8.49 3.31
C THR A 4 -3.54 -8.45 4.14
N PRO A 5 -3.31 -9.42 5.06
CA PRO A 5 -2.08 -9.47 5.84
C PRO A 5 -0.81 -9.49 4.97
N TYR A 6 -0.85 -10.17 3.83
CA TYR A 6 0.27 -10.24 2.89
C TYR A 6 0.59 -8.89 2.25
N GLU A 7 -0.43 -8.17 1.78
CA GLU A 7 -0.23 -6.85 1.18
C GLU A 7 0.21 -5.81 2.20
N ALA A 8 -0.31 -5.88 3.44
CA ALA A 8 0.15 -5.03 4.52
C ALA A 8 1.65 -5.26 4.79
N ASN A 9 2.11 -6.51 4.79
CA ASN A 9 3.52 -6.83 4.95
C ASN A 9 4.38 -6.24 3.81
N ALA A 10 3.94 -6.39 2.56
CA ALA A 10 4.65 -5.83 1.41
C ALA A 10 4.77 -4.29 1.47
N VAL A 11 3.71 -3.60 1.91
CA VAL A 11 3.74 -2.13 2.11
C VAL A 11 4.73 -1.76 3.21
N VAL A 12 4.78 -2.51 4.32
CA VAL A 12 5.71 -2.27 5.42
C VAL A 12 7.16 -2.48 4.97
N GLU A 13 7.45 -3.58 4.27
CA GLU A 13 8.78 -3.87 3.72
C GLU A 13 9.24 -2.76 2.77
N PHE A 14 8.36 -2.29 1.88
CA PHE A 14 8.65 -1.16 1.00
C PHE A 14 8.98 0.11 1.79
N LEU A 15 8.20 0.45 2.83
CA LEU A 15 8.46 1.62 3.66
C LEU A 15 9.80 1.51 4.42
N LEU A 16 10.15 0.31 4.90
CA LEU A 16 11.44 0.04 5.54
C LEU A 16 12.60 0.20 4.56
N GLN A 17 12.46 -0.29 3.33
CA GLN A 17 13.45 -0.09 2.27
C GLN A 17 13.64 1.39 1.96
N GLN A 18 12.56 2.15 1.80
CA GLN A 18 12.63 3.59 1.54
C GLN A 18 13.30 4.35 2.68
N LYS A 19 13.06 3.94 3.93
CA LYS A 19 13.79 4.46 5.09
C LYS A 19 15.28 4.14 5.00
N ALA A 20 15.65 2.92 4.60
CA ALA A 20 17.04 2.52 4.43
C ALA A 20 17.75 3.30 3.30
N PHE A 21 17.02 3.67 2.24
CA PHE A 21 17.51 4.54 1.17
C PHE A 21 17.59 6.04 1.55
N GLY A 22 17.17 6.41 2.76
CA GLY A 22 17.18 7.80 3.23
C GLY A 22 16.06 8.66 2.63
N THR A 23 15.07 8.04 1.98
CA THR A 23 13.92 8.68 1.33
C THR A 23 12.63 8.39 2.11
N PRO A 24 12.38 9.07 3.25
CA PRO A 24 11.19 8.82 4.04
C PRO A 24 9.91 9.13 3.23
N VAL A 25 9.01 8.16 3.15
CA VAL A 25 7.71 8.30 2.47
C VAL A 25 6.77 9.15 3.32
N ARG A 26 6.26 10.23 2.74
CA ARG A 26 5.26 11.09 3.41
C ARG A 26 3.94 10.34 3.60
N MET A 27 3.29 10.55 4.75
CA MET A 27 2.04 9.88 5.14
C MET A 27 0.93 9.94 4.07
N LYS A 28 0.81 11.09 3.37
CA LYS A 28 -0.17 11.29 2.28
C LYS A 28 -0.05 10.29 1.12
N HIS A 29 1.11 9.66 0.93
CA HIS A 29 1.33 8.68 -0.13
C HIS A 29 1.07 7.24 0.32
N ILE A 30 0.91 6.97 1.62
CA ILE A 30 0.71 5.60 2.14
C ILE A 30 -0.56 4.98 1.55
N ALA A 31 -1.65 5.74 1.46
CA ALA A 31 -2.90 5.26 0.86
C ALA A 31 -2.75 4.88 -0.63
N ALA A 32 -1.97 5.65 -1.39
CA ALA A 32 -1.67 5.35 -2.80
C ALA A 32 -0.77 4.12 -2.95
N ILE A 33 0.20 3.94 -2.05
CA ILE A 33 1.07 2.76 -2.01
C ILE A 33 0.26 1.52 -1.64
N ALA A 34 -0.59 1.60 -0.60
CA ALA A 34 -1.51 0.54 -0.22
C ALA A 34 -2.43 0.16 -1.39
N PHE A 35 -2.98 1.14 -2.12
CA PHE A 35 -3.77 0.88 -3.32
C PHE A 35 -2.96 0.16 -4.41
N SER A 36 -1.71 0.55 -4.63
CA SER A 36 -0.83 -0.11 -5.59
C SER A 36 -0.55 -1.57 -5.23
N ALA A 37 -0.40 -1.89 -3.93
CA ALA A 37 -0.20 -3.27 -3.47
C ALA A 37 -1.38 -4.18 -3.82
N THR A 38 -2.61 -3.64 -3.82
CA THR A 38 -3.81 -4.39 -4.20
C THR A 38 -3.93 -4.67 -5.71
N ARG A 39 -3.03 -4.12 -6.54
CA ARG A 39 -3.04 -4.41 -7.99
C ARG A 39 -2.76 -5.88 -8.30
N ASN A 40 -2.04 -6.60 -7.45
CA ASN A 40 -1.73 -8.01 -7.70
C ASN A 40 -2.93 -8.95 -7.47
N ARG A 41 -4.07 -8.43 -7.00
CA ARG A 41 -5.30 -9.21 -6.84
C ARG A 41 -5.95 -9.56 -8.19
N PRO A 42 -6.72 -10.67 -8.24
CA PRO A 42 -7.63 -10.95 -9.35
C PRO A 42 -8.57 -9.78 -9.60
N LEU A 43 -8.99 -9.59 -10.85
CA LEU A 43 -9.85 -8.47 -11.26
C LEU A 43 -11.17 -8.39 -10.47
N ALA A 44 -11.66 -9.54 -9.98
CA ALA A 44 -12.84 -9.65 -9.13
C ALA A 44 -12.65 -9.07 -7.71
N ASP A 45 -11.44 -9.13 -7.15
CA ASP A 45 -11.12 -8.73 -5.77
C ASP A 45 -10.32 -7.42 -5.69
N ARG A 46 -9.98 -6.85 -6.85
CA ARG A 46 -9.22 -5.60 -6.93
C ARG A 46 -10.14 -4.42 -6.57
N PRO A 47 -9.76 -3.59 -5.59
CA PRO A 47 -10.53 -2.38 -5.30
C PRO A 47 -10.45 -1.41 -6.48
N LEU A 48 -11.60 -0.87 -6.89
CA LEU A 48 -11.71 0.09 -8.00
C LEU A 48 -11.32 1.52 -7.60
N LYS A 49 -11.33 1.83 -6.31
CA LYS A 49 -10.98 3.14 -5.77
C LYS A 49 -9.97 3.01 -4.63
N PRO A 50 -9.04 3.98 -4.49
CA PRO A 50 -8.20 4.06 -3.30
C PRO A 50 -9.09 4.21 -2.05
N PRO A 51 -8.60 3.79 -0.88
CA PRO A 51 -9.33 4.03 0.35
C PRO A 51 -9.41 5.55 0.52
N GLY A 52 -10.62 6.09 0.57
CA GLY A 52 -10.85 7.53 0.74
C GLY A 52 -10.29 8.02 2.07
N PRO A 53 -10.03 9.34 2.21
CA PRO A 53 -9.76 9.91 3.53
C PRO A 53 -10.96 9.62 4.45
N ASN A 54 -10.67 9.14 5.66
CA ASN A 54 -11.65 9.09 6.76
C ASN A 54 -11.97 10.50 7.22
#